data_AF-T1B852-F1
#
_entry.id   AF-T1B852-F1
#
_cell.length_a   1.000
_cell.length_b   1.000
_cell.length_c   1.000
_cell.angle_alpha   90.00
_cell.angle_beta   90.00
_cell.angle_gamma   90.00
#
_symmetry.space_group_name_H-M   'P 1'
#
loop_
_entity.id
_entity.type
_entity.pdbx_description
1 polymer ?
#
loop_
_entity_poly.entity_id
_entity_poly.type
_entity_poly.pdbx_seq_one_letter_code
_entity_poly.pdbx_strand_id
1 'polypeptide(L)'
;GCPVAVQVYAGNTADPKTMMDQVEKVRSRFNLTRVVMVGDRGSLTSTNIEKIKEYPGVGWIGALRGESIGKLVREGILNRSLFDHQYLAEIQSPDYPGERLIACWNPLLADKRVRTRESLLLATEKKLEPLMQHGPPY
;
A
#
# COMPACT_ATOMS: atom_id res chain seq x y z
N GLY A 1 -11.69 11.95 11.91
CA GLY A 1 -10.70 12.29 12.95
C GLY A 1 -10.58 13.79 13.06
N CYS A 2 -10.01 14.31 14.15
CA CYS A 2 -9.73 15.73 14.33
C CYS A 2 -8.22 15.98 14.13
N PRO A 3 -7.80 16.87 13.21
CA PRO A 3 -6.39 17.18 13.02
C PRO A 3 -5.84 17.98 14.22
N VAL A 4 -4.73 17.52 14.81
CA VAL A 4 -4.14 18.12 16.02
C VAL A 4 -2.76 18.76 15.79
N ALA A 5 -2.08 18.39 14.70
CA ALA A 5 -0.78 18.95 14.31
C ALA A 5 -0.56 18.76 12.81
N VAL A 6 0.15 19.70 12.18
CA VAL A 6 0.62 19.62 10.80
C VAL A 6 2.08 20.06 10.77
N GLN A 7 2.92 19.33 10.06
CA GLN A 7 4.30 19.71 9.80
C GLN A 7 4.64 19.44 8.35
N VAL A 8 5.40 20.36 7.75
CA VAL A 8 5.91 20.27 6.38
C VAL A 8 7.42 20.30 6.43
N TYR A 9 8.06 19.45 5.64
CA TYR A 9 9.51 19.42 5.45
C TYR A 9 9.87 20.04 4.10
N ALA A 10 11.10 20.55 3.98
CA ALA A 10 11.63 20.97 2.69
C ALA A 10 11.69 19.77 1.74
N GLY A 11 11.35 19.97 0.45
CA GLY A 11 11.20 18.89 -0.53
C GLY A 11 12.48 18.08 -0.81
N ASN A 12 13.63 18.55 -0.35
CA ASN A 12 14.92 17.85 -0.41
C ASN A 12 15.23 17.02 0.85
N THR A 13 14.28 16.88 1.79
CA THR A 13 14.48 16.11 3.02
C THR A 13 14.01 14.68 2.80
N ALA A 14 14.90 13.70 2.99
CA ALA A 14 14.55 12.30 2.83
C ALA A 14 13.60 11.79 3.93
N ASP A 15 12.55 11.07 3.53
CA ASP A 15 11.51 10.50 4.40
C ASP A 15 12.03 9.67 5.61
N PRO A 16 13.11 8.88 5.50
CA PRO A 16 13.63 8.12 6.65
C PRO A 16 14.05 9.00 7.83
N LYS A 17 14.53 10.23 7.56
CA LYS A 17 15.02 11.14 8.61
C LYS A 17 13.88 11.94 9.23
N THR A 18 12.81 12.19 8.48
CA THR A 18 11.64 12.94 8.94
C THR A 18 10.70 12.07 9.77
N MET A 19 10.62 10.77 9.46
CA MET A 19 9.70 9.85 10.10
C MET A 19 9.91 9.73 11.63
N MET A 20 11.13 9.47 12.07
CA MET A 20 11.41 9.33 13.50
C MET A 20 11.34 10.65 14.26
N ASP A 21 11.77 11.74 13.62
CA ASP A 21 11.63 13.10 14.15
C ASP A 21 10.15 13.46 14.39
N GLN A 22 9.24 13.05 13.49
CA GLN A 22 7.79 13.19 13.71
C GLN A 22 7.29 12.37 14.90
N VAL A 23 7.72 11.12 15.04
CA VAL A 23 7.31 10.27 16.17
C VAL A 23 7.70 10.92 17.51
N GLU A 24 8.95 11.33 17.65
CA GLU A 24 9.46 11.95 18.88
C GLU A 24 8.73 13.26 19.21
N LYS A 25 8.48 14.10 18.19
CA LYS A 25 7.72 15.34 18.35
C LYS A 25 6.30 15.11 18.81
N VAL A 26 5.58 14.17 18.18
CA VAL A 26 4.17 13.88 18.51
C VAL A 26 4.10 13.25 19.91
N ARG A 27 5.02 12.34 20.25
CA ARG A 27 5.10 11.76 21.61
C ARG A 27 5.31 12.83 22.67
N SER A 28 6.31 13.69 22.48
CA SER A 28 6.67 14.73 23.44
C SER A 28 5.57 15.80 23.57
N ARG A 29 5.01 16.23 22.43
CA ARG A 29 3.98 17.28 22.40
C ARG A 29 2.67 16.87 23.07
N PHE A 30 2.28 15.60 22.92
CA PHE A 30 1.00 15.10 23.41
C PHE A 30 1.13 14.08 24.55
N ASN A 31 2.34 13.89 25.09
CA ASN A 31 2.67 12.94 26.15
C ASN A 31 2.15 11.51 25.86
N LEU A 32 2.42 11.00 24.65
CA LEU A 32 1.92 9.70 24.21
C LEU A 32 2.89 8.57 24.56
N THR A 33 2.34 7.51 25.17
CA THR A 33 3.07 6.27 25.46
C THR A 33 3.08 5.31 24.28
N ARG A 34 2.09 5.40 23.40
CA ARG A 34 1.96 4.58 22.19
C ARG A 34 1.63 5.43 20.98
N VAL A 35 2.34 5.21 19.88
CA VAL A 35 2.09 5.86 18.58
C VAL A 35 2.01 4.81 17.49
N VAL A 36 1.04 4.92 16.59
CA VAL A 36 0.95 4.07 15.40
C VAL A 36 1.05 4.96 14.17
N MET A 37 2.11 4.77 13.40
CA MET A 37 2.32 5.50 12.16
C MET A 37 1.47 4.87 11.05
N VAL A 38 0.75 5.70 10.30
CA VAL A 38 0.03 5.24 9.11
C VAL A 38 0.64 5.93 7.91
N GLY A 39 1.16 5.14 6.97
CA GLY A 39 1.88 5.66 5.81
C GLY A 39 1.59 4.83 4.57
N ASP A 40 1.82 5.44 3.41
CA ASP A 40 1.75 4.71 2.16
C ASP A 40 3.03 3.89 1.91
N ARG A 41 3.07 3.23 0.76
CA ARG A 41 4.19 2.38 0.33
C ARG A 41 5.49 3.14 0.09
N GLY A 42 5.41 4.44 -0.21
CA GLY A 42 6.59 5.29 -0.43
C GLY A 42 7.21 5.73 0.88
N SER A 43 6.35 6.01 1.87
CA SER A 43 6.75 6.53 3.18
C SER A 43 7.25 5.41 4.12
N LEU A 44 6.56 4.27 4.14
CA LEU A 44 6.89 3.10 4.97
C LEU A 44 7.66 2.04 4.17
N THR A 45 8.89 2.37 3.78
CA THR A 45 9.81 1.39 3.17
C THR A 45 10.27 0.36 4.21
N SER A 46 10.74 -0.81 3.77
CA SER A 46 11.28 -1.85 4.66
C SER A 46 12.38 -1.30 5.57
N THR A 47 13.27 -0.45 5.05
CA THR A 47 14.32 0.19 5.84
C THR A 47 13.76 1.10 6.95
N ASN A 48 12.65 1.79 6.69
CA ASN A 48 11.99 2.62 7.71
C ASN A 48 11.24 1.76 8.73
N ILE A 49 10.62 0.67 8.30
CA ILE A 49 9.93 -0.27 9.19
C ILE A 49 10.92 -0.91 10.17
N GLU A 50 12.10 -1.33 9.71
CA GLU A 50 13.14 -1.88 10.60
C GLU A 50 13.58 -0.85 11.65
N LYS A 51 13.75 0.42 11.26
CA LYS A 51 14.01 1.49 12.23
C LYS A 51 12.87 1.64 13.23
N ILE A 52 11.61 1.59 12.80
CA ILE A 52 10.46 1.71 13.71
C ILE A 52 10.43 0.56 14.73
N LYS A 53 10.78 -0.67 14.32
CA LYS A 53 10.81 -1.84 15.20
C LYS A 53 11.78 -1.67 16.39
N GLU A 54 12.82 -0.85 16.24
CA GLU A 54 13.78 -0.53 17.30
C GLU A 54 13.20 0.39 18.40
N TYR A 55 12.04 1.04 18.18
CA TYR A 55 11.47 2.02 19.10
C TYR A 55 10.28 1.45 19.90
N PRO A 56 10.43 1.24 21.22
CA PRO A 56 9.36 0.75 22.06
C PRO A 56 8.13 1.68 22.06
N GLY A 57 6.95 1.08 21.94
CA GLY A 57 5.68 1.80 21.91
C GLY A 57 5.32 2.40 20.55
N VAL A 58 6.11 2.17 19.51
CA VAL A 58 5.83 2.65 18.15
C VAL A 58 5.40 1.47 17.27
N GLY A 59 4.23 1.60 16.64
CA GLY A 59 3.73 0.65 15.64
C GLY A 59 3.58 1.31 14.28
N TRP A 60 3.28 0.52 13.25
CA TRP A 60 3.05 1.00 11.90
C TRP A 60 1.87 0.30 11.23
N ILE A 61 1.25 1.00 10.27
CA ILE A 61 0.29 0.48 9.30
C ILE A 61 0.75 0.99 7.94
N GLY A 62 1.23 0.06 7.13
CA GLY A 62 1.67 0.32 5.76
C GLY A 62 0.82 -0.40 4.73
N ALA A 63 1.27 -0.35 3.48
CA ALA A 63 0.65 -1.10 2.38
C ALA A 63 1.72 -1.92 1.64
N LEU A 64 1.32 -3.08 1.12
CA LEU A 64 2.19 -3.93 0.30
C LEU A 64 2.18 -3.49 -1.17
N ARG A 65 3.27 -3.77 -1.89
CA ARG A 65 3.35 -3.58 -3.34
C ARG A 65 2.61 -4.69 -4.08
N GLY A 66 2.17 -4.40 -5.30
CA GLY A 66 1.44 -5.36 -6.15
C GLY A 66 2.24 -6.65 -6.39
N GLU A 67 3.56 -6.56 -6.53
CA GLU A 67 4.46 -7.70 -6.68
C GLU A 67 4.44 -8.62 -5.45
N SER A 68 4.52 -8.05 -4.24
CA SER A 68 4.44 -8.78 -2.97
C SER A 68 3.06 -9.42 -2.79
N ILE A 69 1.99 -8.69 -3.09
CA ILE A 69 0.62 -9.23 -3.07
C ILE A 69 0.51 -10.41 -4.06
N GLY A 70 1.06 -10.26 -5.26
CA GLY A 70 1.08 -11.32 -6.27
C GLY A 70 1.86 -12.56 -5.81
N LYS A 71 2.95 -12.38 -5.06
CA LYS A 71 3.70 -13.50 -4.44
C LYS A 71 2.82 -14.26 -3.44
N LEU A 72 2.18 -13.53 -2.51
CA LEU A 72 1.25 -14.12 -1.53
C LEU A 72 0.10 -14.90 -2.20
N VAL A 73 -0.39 -14.43 -3.34
CA VAL A 73 -1.40 -15.13 -4.13
C VAL A 73 -0.86 -16.41 -4.76
N ARG A 74 0.33 -16.36 -5.38
CA ARG A 74 0.97 -17.53 -6.00
C ARG A 74 1.30 -18.62 -4.98
N GLU A 75 1.66 -18.23 -3.77
CA GLU A 75 1.95 -19.15 -2.66
C GLU A 75 0.69 -19.68 -1.97
N GLY A 76 -0.50 -19.23 -2.39
CA GLY A 76 -1.78 -19.64 -1.81
C GLY A 76 -2.09 -19.04 -0.44
N ILE A 77 -1.17 -18.27 0.14
CA ILE A 77 -1.33 -17.57 1.43
C ILE A 77 -2.47 -16.56 1.35
N LEU A 78 -2.60 -15.85 0.23
CA LEU A 78 -3.72 -14.95 -0.07
C LEU A 78 -4.56 -15.55 -1.21
N ASN A 79 -5.77 -15.98 -0.92
CA ASN A 79 -6.67 -16.54 -1.93
C ASN A 79 -8.11 -16.04 -1.73
N ARG A 80 -8.99 -16.33 -2.69
CA ARG A 80 -10.35 -15.75 -2.72
C ARG A 80 -11.27 -16.36 -1.66
N SER A 81 -11.06 -17.61 -1.24
CA SER A 81 -11.93 -18.25 -0.24
C SER A 81 -11.75 -17.66 1.16
N LEU A 82 -10.66 -16.91 1.41
CA LEU A 82 -10.52 -16.11 2.62
C LEU A 82 -11.60 -15.03 2.79
N PHE A 83 -12.34 -14.72 1.73
CA PHE A 83 -13.34 -13.65 1.72
C PHE A 83 -14.78 -14.14 1.56
N ASP A 84 -15.04 -15.44 1.71
CA ASP A 84 -16.36 -16.05 1.45
C ASP A 84 -17.44 -15.56 2.42
N HIS A 85 -17.06 -15.26 3.68
CA HIS A 85 -17.98 -14.77 4.71
C HIS A 85 -17.85 -13.26 4.99
N GLN A 86 -16.66 -12.70 4.79
CA GLN A 86 -16.35 -11.30 5.08
C GLN A 86 -15.30 -10.77 4.11
N TYR A 87 -15.40 -9.49 3.77
CA TYR A 87 -14.50 -8.83 2.83
C TYR A 87 -13.11 -8.49 3.41
N LEU A 88 -12.77 -8.99 4.60
CA LEU A 88 -11.53 -8.70 5.32
C LEU A 88 -10.92 -10.00 5.86
N ALA A 89 -9.62 -10.19 5.69
CA ALA A 89 -8.90 -11.33 6.18
C ALA A 89 -7.59 -10.90 6.85
N GLU A 90 -7.27 -11.51 7.98
CA GLU A 90 -5.94 -11.42 8.58
C GLU A 90 -5.13 -12.65 8.15
N ILE A 91 -3.94 -12.42 7.61
CA ILE A 91 -3.03 -13.47 7.14
C ILE A 91 -1.65 -13.26 7.76
N GLN A 92 -0.89 -14.35 7.84
CA GLN A 92 0.52 -14.35 8.21
C GLN A 92 1.32 -14.94 7.05
N SER A 93 2.56 -14.48 6.88
CA SER A 93 3.44 -14.98 5.83
C SER A 93 4.87 -15.11 6.37
N PRO A 94 5.60 -16.17 6.00
CA PRO A 94 7.03 -16.29 6.31
C PRO A 94 7.88 -15.13 5.79
N ASP A 95 7.43 -14.43 4.73
CA ASP A 95 8.12 -13.25 4.19
C ASP A 95 8.04 -12.03 5.13
N TYR A 96 7.09 -12.02 6.06
CA TYR A 96 6.81 -10.92 6.98
C TYR A 96 6.72 -11.44 8.42
N PRO A 97 7.81 -11.97 8.99
CA PRO A 97 7.78 -12.61 10.30
C PRO A 97 7.42 -11.60 11.38
N GLY A 98 6.43 -11.96 12.21
CA GLY A 98 5.93 -11.11 13.30
C GLY A 98 5.02 -9.97 12.85
N GLU A 99 4.72 -9.85 11.56
CA GLU A 99 3.79 -8.84 11.04
C GLU A 99 2.38 -9.42 10.84
N ARG A 100 1.38 -8.56 11.02
CA ARG A 100 -0.03 -8.89 10.76
C ARG A 100 -0.42 -8.28 9.42
N LEU A 101 -0.69 -9.12 8.43
CA LEU A 101 -1.13 -8.65 7.12
C LEU A 101 -2.66 -8.66 7.07
N ILE A 102 -3.23 -7.50 6.78
CA ILE A 102 -4.69 -7.35 6.64
C ILE A 102 -5.01 -7.19 5.16
N ALA A 103 -5.71 -8.16 4.60
CA ALA A 103 -6.18 -8.15 3.22
C ALA A 103 -7.68 -7.81 3.17
N CYS A 104 -8.07 -6.99 2.19
CA CYS A 104 -9.47 -6.62 1.98
C CYS A 104 -9.86 -6.84 0.53
N TRP A 105 -10.99 -7.50 0.30
CA TRP A 105 -11.58 -7.68 -1.02
C TRP A 105 -12.83 -6.82 -1.16
N ASN A 106 -12.79 -5.82 -2.05
CA ASN A 106 -13.93 -4.97 -2.33
C ASN A 106 -14.58 -5.37 -3.67
N PRO A 107 -15.76 -6.04 -3.67
CA PRO A 107 -16.42 -6.49 -4.90
C PRO A 107 -16.82 -5.32 -5.81
N LEU A 108 -17.32 -4.21 -5.25
CA LEU A 108 -17.73 -3.04 -6.03
C LEU A 108 -16.55 -2.40 -6.76
N LEU A 109 -15.39 -2.34 -6.09
CA LEU A 109 -14.17 -1.84 -6.69
C LEU A 109 -13.63 -2.81 -7.75
N ALA A 110 -13.77 -4.12 -7.54
CA ALA A 110 -13.41 -5.14 -8.52
C ALA A 110 -14.24 -4.98 -9.80
N ASP A 111 -15.56 -4.86 -9.69
CA ASP A 111 -16.46 -4.65 -10.83
C ASP A 111 -16.13 -3.34 -11.57
N LYS A 112 -15.89 -2.26 -10.82
CA LYS A 112 -15.47 -0.98 -11.41
C LYS A 112 -14.16 -1.11 -12.19
N ARG A 113 -13.19 -1.87 -11.67
CA ARG A 113 -11.91 -2.12 -12.34
C ARG A 113 -12.08 -2.94 -13.63
N VAL A 114 -12.98 -3.93 -13.64
CA VAL A 114 -13.31 -4.70 -14.85
C VAL A 114 -13.84 -3.77 -15.94
N ARG A 115 -14.88 -2.98 -15.64
CA ARG A 115 -15.47 -2.04 -16.61
C ARG A 115 -14.47 -1.00 -17.13
N THR A 116 -13.64 -0.47 -16.23
CA THR A 116 -12.61 0.50 -16.61
C THR A 116 -11.59 -0.13 -17.56
N ARG A 117 -11.16 -1.37 -17.28
CA ARG A 117 -10.22 -2.10 -18.14
C ARG A 117 -10.82 -2.34 -19.53
N GLU A 118 -12.06 -2.81 -19.61
CA GLU A 118 -12.75 -3.04 -20.89
C GLU A 118 -12.86 -1.75 -21.71
N SER A 119 -13.25 -0.65 -21.07
CA SER A 119 -13.32 0.66 -21.74
C SER A 119 -11.97 1.12 -22.27
N LEU A 120 -10.89 0.92 -21.52
CA LEU A 120 -9.54 1.28 -21.96
C LEU A 120 -9.06 0.39 -23.11
N LEU A 121 -9.39 -0.92 -23.09
CA LEU A 121 -9.05 -1.83 -24.19
C LEU A 121 -9.74 -1.41 -25.49
N LEU A 122 -11.05 -1.21 -25.47
CA LEU A 122 -11.81 -0.76 -26.65
C LEU A 122 -11.30 0.59 -27.18
N ALA A 123 -11.02 1.54 -26.29
CA ALA A 123 -10.45 2.83 -26.68
C ALA A 123 -9.05 2.70 -27.29
N THR A 124 -8.26 1.73 -26.82
CA THR A 124 -6.92 1.43 -27.34
C THR A 124 -7.02 0.75 -28.70
N GLU A 125 -7.89 -0.25 -28.86
CA GLU A 125 -8.16 -0.95 -30.12
C GLU A 125 -8.61 0.02 -31.22
N LYS A 126 -9.57 0.91 -30.92
CA LYS A 126 -10.02 1.94 -31.87
C LYS A 126 -8.90 2.89 -32.32
N LYS A 127 -7.92 3.16 -31.45
CA LYS A 127 -6.75 3.99 -31.80
C LYS A 127 -5.68 3.20 -32.57
N LEU A 128 -5.62 1.88 -32.40
CA LEU A 128 -4.71 0.99 -33.12
C LEU A 128 -5.23 0.63 -34.52
N GLU A 129 -6.54 0.54 -34.72
CA GLU A 129 -7.16 0.21 -36.02
C GLU A 129 -6.58 1.01 -37.22
N PRO A 130 -6.43 2.35 -37.15
CA PRO A 130 -5.86 3.11 -38.26
C PRO A 130 -4.37 2.82 -38.49
N LEU A 131 -3.61 2.50 -37.43
CA LEU A 131 -2.18 2.21 -37.52
C LEU A 131 -1.94 0.82 -38.12
N MET A 132 -2.83 -0.15 -37.86
CA MET A 132 -2.78 -1.47 -38.47
C MET A 132 -3.14 -1.45 -39.96
N GLN A 133 -4.01 -0.51 -40.37
CA GLN A 133 -4.37 -0.32 -41.78
C GLN A 133 -3.28 0.41 -42.59
N HIS A 134 -2.36 1.11 -41.92
CA HIS A 134 -1.24 1.83 -42.55
C HIS A 134 0.13 1.23 -42.14
N GLY A 135 0.19 -0.10 -41.98
CA GLY A 135 1.44 -0.80 -41.67
C GLY A 135 2.59 -0.38 -42.60
N PRO A 136 3.84 -0.33 -42.10
CA PRO A 136 4.97 0.20 -42.86
C PRO A 136 5.12 -0.51 -44.22
N PRO A 137 5.51 0.20 -45.29
CA PRO A 137 5.93 -0.47 -46.51
C PRO A 137 7.26 -1.18 -46.23
N TYR A 138 7.16 -2.46 -45.86
CA TYR A 138 8.23 -3.43 -45.54
C TYR A 138 9.02 -3.19 -44.24
#